data_AF-G7Q9L8-F1
#
_entry.id   AF-G7Q9L8-F1
#
_cell.length_a   1.000
_cell.length_b   1.000
_cell.length_c   1.000
_cell.angle_alpha   90.00
_cell.angle_beta   90.00
_cell.angle_gamma   90.00
#
_symmetry.space_group_name_H-M   'P 1'
#
loop_
_entity.id
_entity.type
_entity.pdbx_description
1 polymer ?
#
loop_
_entity_poly.entity_id
_entity_poly.type
_entity_poly.pdbx_seq_one_letter_code
_entity_poly.pdbx_strand_id
1 'polypeptide(L)'
;MTKSYLLYKCGADSRTPIAHFTAGNVDEAREAPTWLKRKHPEQPELVLHPGEFFEIIEKDLCPPEEWEAALAAIGRTEPASRHG
;
A
#
# COMPACT_ATOMS: atom_id res chain seq x y z
N MET A 1 17.88 9.16 -2.72
CA MET A 1 16.76 10.09 -2.98
C MET A 1 15.50 9.43 -2.50
N THR A 2 14.61 10.17 -1.84
CA THR A 2 13.32 9.63 -1.39
C THR A 2 12.39 9.44 -2.60
N LYS A 3 11.76 8.27 -2.69
CA LYS A 3 10.82 7.88 -3.74
C LYS A 3 9.45 7.59 -3.15
N SER A 4 8.40 7.70 -3.97
CA SER A 4 7.01 7.40 -3.58
C SER A 4 6.62 6.01 -4.04
N TYR A 5 5.88 5.29 -3.21
CA TYR A 5 5.44 3.93 -3.46
C TYR A 5 3.97 3.74 -3.09
N LEU A 6 3.34 2.79 -3.78
CA LEU A 6 2.03 2.23 -3.43
C LEU A 6 2.21 0.82 -2.89
N LEU A 7 1.47 0.50 -1.83
CA LEU A 7 1.28 -0.86 -1.33
C LEU A 7 -0.07 -1.39 -1.83
N TYR A 8 -0.05 -2.56 -2.45
CA TYR A 8 -1.25 -3.30 -2.81
C TYR A 8 -1.31 -4.61 -2.06
N LYS A 9 -2.55 -5.05 -1.76
CA LYS A 9 -2.86 -6.43 -1.44
C LYS A 9 -3.43 -7.09 -2.69
N CYS A 10 -2.74 -8.12 -3.15
CA CYS A 10 -3.10 -8.87 -4.35
C CYS A 10 -3.64 -10.26 -3.96
N GLY A 11 -4.64 -10.72 -4.69
CA GLY A 11 -5.20 -12.08 -4.64
C GLY A 11 -5.42 -12.62 -6.05
N ALA A 12 -6.11 -13.76 -6.18
CA ALA A 12 -6.31 -14.43 -7.47
C ALA A 12 -6.93 -13.52 -8.55
N ASP A 13 -7.91 -12.70 -8.18
CA ASP A 13 -8.63 -11.80 -9.10
C ASP A 13 -8.75 -10.36 -8.56
N SER A 14 -7.96 -10.02 -7.54
CA SER A 14 -8.04 -8.73 -6.85
C SER A 14 -6.68 -8.08 -6.69
N ARG A 15 -6.66 -6.75 -6.81
CA ARG A 15 -5.49 -5.92 -6.56
C ARG A 15 -5.95 -4.62 -5.91
N THR A 16 -5.95 -4.63 -4.59
CA THR A 16 -6.53 -3.54 -3.78
C THR A 16 -5.40 -2.64 -3.28
N PRO A 17 -5.41 -1.34 -3.60
CA PRO A 17 -4.44 -0.41 -3.04
C PRO A 17 -4.73 -0.18 -1.56
N ILE A 18 -3.69 -0.29 -0.74
CA ILE A 18 -3.76 -0.24 0.73
C ILE A 18 -3.19 1.07 1.26
N ALA A 19 -2.00 1.47 0.79
CA ALA A 19 -1.31 2.63 1.32
C ALA A 19 -0.41 3.31 0.27
N HIS A 20 -0.19 4.60 0.48
CA HIS A 20 0.81 5.41 -0.21
C HIS A 20 1.85 5.87 0.81
N PHE A 21 3.13 5.70 0.51
CA PHE A 21 4.22 6.07 1.41
C PHE A 21 5.50 6.39 0.64
N THR A 22 6.50 6.91 1.34
CA THR A 22 7.81 7.22 0.77
C THR A 22 8.93 6.41 1.43
N ALA A 23 9.94 6.00 0.66
CA ALA A 23 11.14 5.33 1.16
C ALA A 23 12.38 5.75 0.37
N GLY A 24 13.57 5.56 0.93
CA GLY A 24 14.84 5.88 0.29
C GLY A 24 15.22 4.96 -0.88
N ASN A 25 14.70 3.72 -0.87
CA ASN A 25 14.88 2.74 -1.95
C ASN A 25 13.80 1.64 -1.86
N VAL A 26 13.81 0.73 -2.84
CA VAL A 26 12.83 -0.36 -2.94
C VAL A 26 12.97 -1.41 -1.84
N ASP A 27 14.19 -1.64 -1.33
CA ASP A 27 14.42 -2.62 -0.26
C ASP A 27 13.81 -2.14 1.06
N GLU A 28 13.98 -0.86 1.39
CA GLU A 28 13.30 -0.22 2.52
C GLU A 28 11.77 -0.25 2.32
N ALA A 29 11.29 0.02 1.10
CA ALA A 29 9.87 -0.03 0.81
C ALA A 29 9.27 -1.42 1.07
N ARG A 30 10.00 -2.49 0.71
CA ARG A 30 9.62 -3.89 0.95
C ARG A 30 9.47 -4.27 2.41
N GLU A 31 10.08 -3.52 3.31
CA GLU A 31 9.87 -3.73 4.75
C GLU A 31 8.53 -3.16 5.22
N ALA A 32 8.02 -2.11 4.59
CA ALA A 32 6.81 -1.40 5.03
C ALA A 32 5.60 -2.31 5.35
N PRO A 33 5.24 -3.33 4.53
CA PRO A 33 4.12 -4.23 4.85
C PRO A 33 4.35 -5.02 6.14
N THR A 34 5.59 -5.43 6.42
CA THR A 34 5.95 -6.14 7.65
C THR A 34 5.77 -5.23 8.87
N TRP A 35 6.22 -3.98 8.78
CA TRP A 35 6.07 -3.00 9.84
C TRP A 35 4.61 -2.63 10.08
N LEU A 36 3.84 -2.37 9.02
CA LEU A 36 2.42 -2.05 9.08
C LEU A 36 1.63 -3.18 9.76
N LYS A 37 1.85 -4.43 9.37
CA LYS A 37 1.21 -5.59 10.00
C LYS A 37 1.49 -5.72 11.50
N ARG A 38 2.71 -5.42 11.91
CA ARG A 38 3.12 -5.48 13.33
C ARG A 38 2.49 -4.36 14.14
N LYS A 39 2.34 -3.18 13.55
CA LYS A 39 1.82 -1.97 14.23
C LYS A 39 0.30 -1.89 14.22
N HIS A 40 -0.34 -2.43 13.20
CA HIS A 40 -1.77 -2.37 13.01
C HIS A 40 -2.38 -3.77 12.75
N PRO A 41 -2.22 -4.71 13.70
CA PRO A 41 -2.73 -6.07 13.51
C PRO A 41 -4.27 -6.13 13.43
N GLU A 42 -4.96 -5.07 13.85
CA GLU A 42 -6.42 -4.99 13.74
C GLU A 42 -6.93 -4.63 12.33
N GLN A 43 -6.06 -4.18 11.43
CA GLN A 43 -6.47 -3.81 10.07
C GLN A 43 -6.57 -5.06 9.18
N PRO A 44 -7.78 -5.45 8.74
CA PRO A 44 -7.99 -6.69 7.97
C PRO A 44 -7.31 -6.65 6.60
N GLU A 45 -7.12 -5.46 6.03
CA GLU A 45 -6.41 -5.24 4.77
C GLU A 45 -4.90 -5.57 4.83
N LEU A 46 -4.32 -5.63 6.03
CA LEU A 46 -2.93 -6.02 6.25
C LEU A 46 -2.77 -7.53 6.53
N VAL A 47 -3.87 -8.26 6.70
CA VAL A 47 -3.85 -9.72 6.84
C VAL A 47 -3.81 -10.36 5.46
N LEU A 48 -2.94 -11.36 5.27
CA LEU A 48 -2.90 -12.17 4.05
C LEU A 48 -3.56 -13.52 4.31
N HIS A 49 -4.52 -13.88 3.47
CA HIS A 49 -5.12 -15.20 3.35
C HIS A 49 -4.31 -16.06 2.35
N PRO A 50 -4.55 -17.39 2.30
CA PRO A 50 -3.87 -18.25 1.34
C PRO A 50 -4.03 -17.75 -0.10
N GLY A 51 -2.91 -17.59 -0.81
CA GLY A 51 -2.88 -17.08 -2.19
C GLY A 51 -2.80 -15.55 -2.30
N GLU A 52 -2.87 -14.82 -1.18
CA GLU A 52 -2.70 -13.37 -1.16
C GLU A 52 -1.25 -12.96 -0.89
N PHE A 53 -0.82 -11.85 -1.47
CA PHE A 53 0.52 -11.28 -1.29
C PHE A 53 0.48 -9.76 -1.35
N PHE A 54 1.55 -9.12 -0.86
CA PHE A 54 1.74 -7.68 -1.04
C PHE A 54 2.57 -7.39 -2.28
N GLU A 55 2.17 -6.36 -3.00
CA GLU A 55 2.93 -5.80 -4.11
C GLU A 55 3.28 -4.34 -3.81
N ILE A 56 4.49 -3.93 -4.19
CA ILE A 56 4.96 -2.56 -4.05
C ILE A 56 5.29 -2.01 -5.42
N ILE A 57 4.70 -0.87 -5.74
CA ILE A 57 4.94 -0.18 -7.00
C ILE A 57 5.56 1.19 -6.72
N GLU A 58 6.71 1.44 -7.35
CA GLU A 58 7.35 2.75 -7.37
C GLU A 58 6.62 3.68 -8.34
N LYS A 59 6.42 4.96 -7.95
CA LYS A 59 5.73 5.96 -8.77
C LYS A 59 6.24 6.06 -10.20
N ASP A 60 7.56 6.08 -10.37
CA ASP A 60 8.18 6.27 -11.69
C ASP A 60 8.02 5.05 -12.62
N LEU A 61 7.59 3.90 -12.07
CA LEU A 61 7.31 2.67 -12.80
C LEU A 61 5.81 2.42 -12.98
N CYS A 62 4.95 3.31 -12.48
CA CYS A 62 3.51 3.19 -12.56
C CYS A 62 2.95 4.14 -13.62
N PRO A 63 2.00 3.70 -14.47
CA PRO A 63 1.25 4.61 -15.32
C PRO A 63 0.57 5.70 -14.47
N PRO A 64 0.65 6.99 -14.84
CA PRO A 64 0.09 8.07 -14.02
C PRO A 64 -1.41 7.89 -13.72
N GLU A 65 -2.17 7.38 -14.68
CA GLU A 65 -3.60 7.11 -14.52
C GLU A 65 -3.90 6.02 -13.47
N GLU A 66 -3.07 4.98 -13.41
CA GLU A 66 -3.17 3.90 -12.42
C GLU A 66 -2.77 4.41 -11.04
N TRP A 67 -1.72 5.22 -10.97
CA TRP A 67 -1.26 5.85 -9.73
C TRP A 67 -2.35 6.74 -9.11
N GLU A 68 -2.93 7.65 -9.89
CA GLU A 68 -3.97 8.56 -9.40
C GLU A 68 -5.25 7.79 -9.01
N ALA A 69 -5.63 6.75 -9.77
CA ALA A 69 -6.76 5.89 -9.43
C ALA A 69 -6.56 5.17 -8.09
N ALA A 70 -5.34 4.69 -7.82
CA ALA A 70 -4.99 4.05 -6.57
C ALA A 70 -5.01 5.02 -5.39
N LEU A 71 -4.46 6.23 -5.54
CA LEU A 71 -4.55 7.28 -4.53
C LEU A 71 -6.00 7.65 -4.22
N ALA A 72 -6.85 7.77 -5.25
CA ALA A 72 -8.27 8.03 -5.07
C ALA A 72 -9.01 6.87 -4.39
N ALA A 73 -8.59 5.61 -4.60
CA ALA A 73 -9.13 4.46 -3.88
C ALA A 73 -8.72 4.47 -2.40
N ILE A 74 -7.45 4.73 -2.10
CA ILE A 74 -6.95 4.84 -0.72
C ILE A 74 -7.71 5.94 0.04
N GLY A 75 -7.80 7.15 -0.54
CA GLY A 75 -8.49 8.28 0.08
C GLY A 75 -10.01 8.10 0.26
N ARG A 76 -10.63 7.12 -0.42
CA ARG A 76 -12.03 6.72 -0.19
C ARG A 76 -12.19 5.72 0.95
N THR A 77 -11.10 5.07 1.36
CA THR A 77 -11.08 4.00 2.35
C THR A 77 -10.65 4.49 3.74
N GLU A 78 -10.13 5.71 3.85
CA GLU A 78 -9.95 6.37 5.15
C GLU A 78 -11.30 6.77 5.78
N PRO A 79 -11.74 6.16 6.91
CA PRO A 79 -12.61 6.89 7.80
C PRO A 79 -11.79 8.03 8.40
N ALA A 80 -12.36 9.24 8.42
CA ALA A 80 -11.77 10.42 9.01
C ALA A 80 -11.26 10.17 10.45
N SER A 81 -9.98 9.85 10.62
CA SER A 81 -9.30 9.94 11.91
C SER A 81 -8.52 11.24 11.94
N ARG A 82 -9.19 12.21 12.56
CA ARG A 82 -8.73 13.53 12.95
C ARG A 82 -7.37 13.48 13.63
N HIS A 83 -6.62 14.55 13.39
CA HIS A 83 -5.53 15.01 14.24
C HIS A 83 -5.98 15.03 15.71
N GLY A 84 -5.13 14.51 16.59
CA GLY A 84 -5.15 14.71 18.03
C GLY A 84 -3.77 15.10 18.49
#